data_AF-A0A2S9BK73-F1
#
_entry.id   AF-A0A2S9BK73-F1
#
_cell.length_a   1.000
_cell.length_b   1.000
_cell.length_c   1.000
_cell.angle_alpha   90.00
_cell.angle_beta   90.00
_cell.angle_gamma   90.00
#
_symmetry.space_group_name_H-M   'P 1'
#
loop_
_entity.id
_entity.type
_entity.pdbx_description
1 polymer ?
#
loop_
_entity_poly.entity_id
_entity_poly.type
_entity_poly.pdbx_seq_one_letter_code
_entity_poly.pdbx_strand_id
1 'polypeptide(L)'
;MPRPAASRRRTVARVAGALFAFATAVVLGQLGVSAATSGTASLLIGPLDERSLMSLAMLIAFLSLGIGLWSVDAPRWMLALKIIGIVLAACATALAAVVITLVGDAKATPLLQGDCDTGYVVVEHRSLRGSSGTVYRQDGLIATSVARTSGDDAYEPFAMGGYAVTQADGTLSVSYAINRPNAGSNPLGTYAGAFSVPVLEGRTPQCGLDAHREPLPSPAPATTPEPAPVTAASVDDETTELVSASLDAASGTAVDASGAPIDTAALPIRSVACAEGPGTRRELRLDFRTDDNTRSVADILKIWDRAGYEKDRAMQEDIRYSEGRPVERMSVRETSSTDGLVHLTVSSACIVE
;
A
#
# COMPACT_ATOMS: atom_id res chain seq x y z
N MET A 1 -0.39 -52.01 36.09
CA MET A 1 0.07 -51.07 35.04
C MET A 1 -0.68 -49.75 35.20
N PRO A 2 -0.05 -48.69 35.75
CA PRO A 2 -0.75 -47.43 36.05
C PRO A 2 -0.83 -46.52 34.81
N ARG A 3 -1.94 -45.77 34.72
CA ARG A 3 -2.38 -44.94 33.59
C ARG A 3 -1.32 -43.91 33.10
N PRO A 4 -0.84 -44.00 31.84
CA PRO A 4 -0.01 -42.96 31.22
C PRO A 4 -0.79 -41.72 30.76
N ALA A 5 -2.12 -41.72 30.84
CA ALA A 5 -2.96 -40.68 30.23
C ALA A 5 -2.97 -39.33 31.00
N ALA A 6 -2.83 -39.35 32.33
CA ALA A 6 -2.98 -38.15 33.15
C ALA A 6 -1.75 -37.22 33.12
N SER A 7 -0.53 -37.77 33.08
CA SER A 7 0.69 -36.96 32.96
C SER A 7 0.80 -36.33 31.58
N ARG A 8 0.44 -37.07 30.53
CA ARG A 8 0.47 -36.60 29.13
C ARG A 8 -0.48 -35.43 28.90
N ARG A 9 -1.71 -35.48 29.44
CA ARG A 9 -2.67 -34.36 29.37
C ARG A 9 -2.19 -33.10 30.08
N ARG A 10 -1.55 -33.24 31.25
CA ARG A 10 -0.98 -32.10 31.98
C ARG A 10 0.19 -31.47 31.23
N THR A 11 1.05 -32.27 30.60
CA THR A 11 2.14 -31.75 29.77
C THR A 11 1.61 -31.02 28.55
N VAL A 12 0.62 -31.57 27.85
CA VAL A 12 -0.02 -30.92 26.69
C VAL A 12 -0.67 -29.59 27.08
N ALA A 13 -1.40 -29.54 28.19
CA ALA A 13 -2.01 -28.29 28.67
C ALA A 13 -0.97 -27.21 29.04
N ARG A 14 0.18 -27.60 29.62
CA ARG A 14 1.27 -26.67 29.94
C ARG A 14 1.95 -26.12 28.69
N VAL A 15 2.22 -26.98 27.71
CA VAL A 15 2.84 -26.57 26.43
C VAL A 15 1.88 -25.65 25.66
N ALA A 16 0.60 -26.01 25.57
CA ALA A 16 -0.41 -25.16 24.94
C ALA A 16 -0.55 -23.81 25.66
N GLY A 17 -0.55 -23.79 27.00
CA GLY A 17 -0.57 -22.55 27.78
C GLY A 17 0.66 -21.68 27.55
N ALA A 18 1.86 -22.27 27.47
CA ALA A 18 3.10 -21.54 27.19
C ALA A 18 3.10 -20.95 25.77
N LEU A 19 2.66 -21.71 24.77
CA LEU A 19 2.53 -21.23 23.38
C LEU A 19 1.50 -20.11 23.27
N PHE A 20 0.36 -20.24 23.95
CA PHE A 20 -0.64 -19.18 24.00
C PHE A 20 -0.09 -17.90 24.64
N ALA A 21 0.60 -18.01 25.78
CA ALA A 21 1.21 -16.87 26.46
C ALA A 21 2.27 -16.19 25.59
N PHE A 22 3.12 -16.96 24.91
CA PHE A 22 4.12 -16.45 23.99
C PHE A 22 3.48 -15.71 22.80
N ALA A 23 2.51 -16.33 22.11
CA ALA A 23 1.79 -15.70 21.01
C ALA A 23 1.08 -14.41 21.45
N THR A 24 0.46 -14.42 22.63
CA THR A 24 -0.16 -13.22 23.22
C THR A 24 0.86 -12.12 23.49
N ALA A 25 2.04 -12.47 24.02
CA ALA A 25 3.12 -11.51 24.26
C ALA A 25 3.63 -10.87 22.96
N VAL A 26 3.72 -11.64 21.86
CA VAL A 26 4.07 -11.11 20.53
C VAL A 26 3.02 -10.10 20.04
N VAL A 27 1.73 -10.44 20.12
CA VAL A 27 0.63 -9.53 19.72
C VAL A 27 0.61 -8.27 20.57
N LEU A 28 0.77 -8.39 21.89
CA LEU A 28 0.84 -7.24 22.79
C LEU A 28 2.08 -6.38 22.56
N GLY A 29 3.21 -7.00 22.25
CA GLY A 29 4.44 -6.31 21.85
C GLY A 29 4.23 -5.48 20.59
N GLN A 30 3.62 -6.07 19.56
CA GLN A 30 3.26 -5.35 18.33
C GLN A 30 2.31 -4.19 18.61
N LEU A 31 1.19 -4.41 19.32
CA LEU A 31 0.25 -3.35 19.71
C LEU A 31 0.94 -2.21 20.48
N GLY A 32 1.89 -2.54 21.36
CA GLY A 32 2.67 -1.56 22.10
C GLY A 32 3.58 -0.73 21.20
N VAL A 33 4.24 -1.36 20.22
CA VAL A 33 5.05 -0.66 19.22
C VAL A 33 4.16 0.23 18.35
N SER A 34 3.07 -0.30 17.76
CA SER A 34 2.17 0.47 16.90
C SER A 34 1.56 1.67 17.64
N ALA A 35 1.21 1.52 18.93
CA ALA A 35 0.71 2.61 19.76
C ALA A 35 1.79 3.65 20.09
N ALA A 36 3.02 3.22 20.35
CA ALA A 36 4.14 4.12 20.67
C ALA A 36 4.64 4.89 19.44
N THR A 37 4.51 4.30 18.24
CA THR A 37 5.02 4.89 16.99
C THR A 37 3.91 5.40 16.08
N SER A 38 2.66 5.53 16.54
CA SER A 38 1.52 5.94 15.70
C SER A 38 1.40 5.14 14.38
N GLY A 39 1.83 3.87 14.39
CA GLY A 39 1.82 3.00 13.21
C GLY A 39 2.98 3.17 12.21
N THR A 40 4.03 3.94 12.52
CA THR A 40 5.18 4.17 11.60
C THR A 40 6.30 3.14 11.68
N ALA A 41 6.34 2.31 12.73
CA ALA A 41 7.36 1.28 12.91
C ALA A 41 6.73 -0.11 13.00
N SER A 42 7.35 -1.07 12.33
CA SER A 42 6.88 -2.46 12.26
C SER A 42 8.01 -3.39 12.71
N LEU A 43 7.66 -4.41 13.49
CA LEU A 43 8.65 -5.39 13.95
C LEU A 43 8.81 -6.47 12.88
N LEU A 44 9.94 -6.45 12.17
CA LEU A 44 10.26 -7.43 11.13
C LEU A 44 11.12 -8.54 11.74
N ILE A 45 10.65 -9.79 11.71
CA ILE A 45 11.45 -10.96 12.13
C ILE A 45 11.71 -11.81 10.89
N GLY A 46 12.85 -11.60 10.25
CA GLY A 46 13.20 -12.30 9.01
C GLY A 46 12.26 -11.93 7.85
N PRO A 47 11.73 -12.91 7.08
CA PRO A 47 10.85 -12.63 5.95
C PRO A 47 9.40 -12.32 6.35
N LEU A 48 9.07 -12.37 7.65
CA LEU A 48 7.70 -12.19 8.13
C LEU A 48 7.44 -10.71 8.42
N ASP A 49 6.57 -10.09 7.62
CA ASP A 49 6.05 -8.75 7.86
C ASP A 49 5.11 -8.71 9.10
N GLU A 50 4.71 -7.51 9.51
CA GLU A 50 3.83 -7.29 10.67
C GLU A 50 2.50 -8.05 10.56
N ARG A 51 1.88 -8.07 9.37
CA ARG A 51 0.62 -8.79 9.12
C ARG A 51 0.79 -10.30 9.19
N SER A 52 1.89 -10.81 8.66
CA SER A 52 2.25 -12.23 8.65
C SER A 52 2.53 -12.73 10.06
N LEU A 53 3.28 -11.95 10.86
CA LEU A 53 3.53 -12.24 12.27
C LEU A 53 2.25 -12.22 13.09
N MET A 54 1.39 -11.22 12.90
CA MET A 54 0.13 -11.10 13.63
C MET A 54 -0.82 -12.26 13.29
N SER A 55 -0.93 -12.61 12.01
CA SER A 55 -1.77 -13.72 11.54
C SER A 55 -1.28 -15.07 12.06
N LEU A 56 0.03 -15.32 12.00
CA LEU A 56 0.63 -16.54 12.53
C LEU A 56 0.46 -16.63 14.05
N ALA A 57 0.70 -15.55 14.78
CA ALA A 57 0.52 -15.49 16.24
C ALA A 57 -0.94 -15.74 16.63
N MET A 58 -1.90 -15.15 15.93
CA MET A 58 -3.33 -15.42 16.13
C MET A 58 -3.65 -16.90 15.89
N LEU A 59 -3.16 -17.50 14.80
CA LEU A 59 -3.41 -18.91 14.49
C LEU A 59 -2.84 -19.83 15.58
N ILE A 60 -1.61 -19.57 16.04
CA ILE A 60 -0.98 -20.31 17.15
C ILE A 60 -1.79 -20.14 18.44
N ALA A 61 -2.28 -18.94 18.72
CA ALA A 61 -3.09 -18.67 19.91
C ALA A 61 -4.42 -19.44 19.89
N PHE A 62 -5.16 -19.43 18.77
CA PHE A 62 -6.44 -20.14 18.67
C PHE A 62 -6.29 -21.66 18.70
N LEU A 63 -5.26 -22.21 18.04
CA LEU A 63 -4.93 -23.63 18.13
C LEU A 63 -4.58 -24.04 19.55
N SER A 64 -3.72 -23.24 20.22
CA SER A 64 -3.30 -23.50 21.59
C SER A 64 -4.49 -23.43 22.56
N LEU A 65 -5.39 -22.47 22.38
CA LEU A 65 -6.63 -22.36 23.15
C LEU A 65 -7.54 -23.58 22.95
N GLY A 66 -7.73 -24.01 21.70
CA GLY A 66 -8.52 -25.20 21.37
C GLY A 66 -7.97 -26.47 22.02
N ILE A 67 -6.65 -26.69 21.88
CA ILE A 67 -5.94 -27.84 22.49
C ILE A 67 -5.99 -27.78 24.02
N GLY A 68 -5.83 -26.60 24.60
CA GLY A 68 -5.94 -26.36 26.05
C GLY A 68 -7.34 -26.70 26.57
N LEU A 69 -8.39 -26.17 25.92
CA LEU A 69 -9.78 -26.46 26.26
C LEU A 69 -10.11 -27.96 26.11
N TRP A 70 -9.58 -28.63 25.10
CA TRP A 70 -9.75 -30.08 24.92
C TRP A 70 -9.09 -30.89 26.05
N SER A 71 -7.94 -30.43 26.54
CA SER A 71 -7.10 -31.15 27.51
C SER A 71 -7.54 -31.02 28.97
N VAL A 72 -8.34 -30.00 29.30
CA VAL A 72 -8.83 -29.74 30.67
C VAL A 72 -10.14 -30.47 30.94
N ASP A 73 -10.22 -31.20 32.04
CA ASP A 73 -11.47 -31.79 32.52
C ASP A 73 -12.35 -30.69 33.14
N ALA A 74 -13.57 -30.54 32.63
CA ALA A 74 -14.52 -29.54 33.09
C ALA A 74 -15.66 -30.19 33.90
N PRO A 75 -16.12 -29.55 34.98
CA PRO A 75 -17.31 -30.01 35.69
C PRO A 75 -18.54 -29.88 34.79
N ARG A 76 -19.55 -30.74 34.98
CA ARG A 76 -20.70 -30.89 34.07
C ARG A 76 -21.46 -29.58 33.77
N TRP A 77 -21.51 -28.66 34.73
CA TRP A 77 -22.16 -27.36 34.58
C TRP A 77 -21.40 -26.40 33.63
N MET A 78 -20.11 -26.62 33.39
CA MET A 78 -19.30 -25.82 32.45
C MET A 78 -19.19 -26.44 31.05
N LEU A 79 -19.82 -27.60 30.80
CA LEU A 79 -19.69 -28.30 29.52
C LEU A 79 -20.19 -27.46 28.34
N ALA A 80 -21.31 -26.74 28.50
CA ALA A 80 -21.84 -25.88 27.44
C ALA A 80 -20.86 -24.76 27.06
N LEU A 81 -20.30 -24.07 28.07
CA LEU A 81 -19.26 -23.04 27.87
C LEU A 81 -18.00 -23.60 27.22
N LYS A 82 -17.55 -24.79 27.64
CA LYS A 82 -16.42 -25.47 27.02
C LYS A 82 -16.67 -25.80 25.55
N ILE A 83 -17.85 -26.30 25.21
CA ILE A 83 -18.22 -26.62 23.82
C ILE A 83 -18.24 -25.34 22.97
N ILE A 84 -18.88 -24.28 23.46
CA ILE A 84 -18.91 -22.97 22.79
C ILE A 84 -17.49 -22.45 22.56
N GLY A 85 -16.62 -22.51 23.57
CA GLY A 85 -15.22 -22.09 23.46
C GLY A 85 -14.43 -22.89 22.42
N ILE A 86 -14.63 -24.21 22.35
CA ILE A 86 -13.99 -25.06 21.33
C ILE A 86 -14.48 -24.71 19.93
N VAL A 87 -15.79 -24.52 19.76
CA VAL A 87 -16.38 -24.16 18.45
C VAL A 87 -15.86 -22.79 18.00
N LEU A 88 -15.85 -21.79 18.89
CA LEU A 88 -15.30 -20.47 18.59
C LEU A 88 -13.81 -20.52 18.24
N ALA A 89 -13.01 -21.26 19.00
CA ALA A 89 -11.58 -21.43 18.71
C ALA A 89 -11.37 -22.12 17.35
N ALA A 90 -12.16 -23.15 17.03
CA ALA A 90 -12.09 -23.84 15.75
C ALA A 90 -12.50 -22.94 14.57
N CYS A 91 -13.61 -22.20 14.71
CA CYS A 91 -14.05 -21.23 13.71
C CYS A 91 -13.02 -20.12 13.51
N ALA A 92 -12.45 -19.56 14.58
CA ALA A 92 -11.41 -18.54 14.51
C ALA A 92 -10.13 -19.07 13.87
N THR A 93 -9.74 -20.32 14.17
CA THR A 93 -8.59 -20.98 13.53
C THR A 93 -8.83 -21.17 12.03
N ALA A 94 -10.03 -21.62 11.64
CA ALA A 94 -10.38 -21.79 10.23
C ALA A 94 -10.38 -20.46 9.48
N LEU A 95 -10.94 -19.40 10.09
CA LEU A 95 -10.91 -18.05 9.53
C LEU A 95 -9.47 -17.53 9.38
N ALA A 96 -8.64 -17.69 10.41
CA ALA A 96 -7.24 -17.28 10.36
C ALA A 96 -6.46 -18.03 9.27
N ALA A 97 -6.70 -19.35 9.12
CA ALA A 97 -6.10 -20.14 8.06
C ALA A 97 -6.52 -19.64 6.66
N VAL A 98 -7.81 -19.33 6.47
CA VAL A 98 -8.32 -18.74 5.21
C VAL A 98 -7.64 -17.39 4.95
N VAL A 99 -7.53 -16.52 5.95
CA VAL A 99 -6.83 -15.23 5.81
C VAL A 99 -5.37 -15.43 5.43
N ILE A 100 -4.65 -16.36 6.07
CA ILE A 100 -3.25 -16.68 5.72
C ILE A 100 -3.13 -17.20 4.28
N THR A 101 -4.08 -18.01 3.80
CA THR A 101 -4.05 -18.48 2.41
C THR A 101 -4.38 -17.38 1.39
N LEU A 102 -5.06 -16.31 1.82
CA LEU A 102 -5.40 -15.16 0.98
C LEU A 102 -4.33 -14.08 0.98
N VAL A 103 -3.56 -13.96 2.06
CA VAL A 103 -2.34 -13.14 2.12
C VAL A 103 -1.26 -13.93 1.40
N GLY A 104 -1.06 -13.64 0.11
CA GLY A 104 -0.14 -14.36 -0.74
C GLY A 104 1.31 -14.36 -0.23
N ASP A 105 2.15 -15.18 -0.85
CA ASP A 105 3.58 -15.29 -0.49
C ASP A 105 4.23 -13.90 -0.45
N ALA A 106 4.88 -13.62 0.69
CA ALA A 106 5.69 -12.42 0.86
C ALA A 106 7.14 -12.73 0.49
N LYS A 107 7.74 -11.91 -0.37
CA LYS A 107 9.16 -11.99 -0.73
C LYS A 107 9.91 -10.79 -0.21
N ALA A 108 10.84 -11.04 0.69
CA ALA A 108 11.79 -10.04 1.16
C ALA A 108 13.04 -10.05 0.28
N THR A 109 13.30 -8.93 -0.40
CA THR A 109 14.44 -8.75 -1.29
C THR A 109 15.30 -7.59 -0.78
N PRO A 110 16.60 -7.80 -0.51
CA PRO A 110 17.48 -6.68 -0.19
C PRO A 110 17.62 -5.77 -1.41
N LEU A 111 17.56 -4.46 -1.17
CA LEU A 111 17.76 -3.47 -2.20
C LEU A 111 19.27 -3.32 -2.41
N LEU A 112 19.73 -3.71 -3.60
CA LEU A 112 21.13 -3.70 -3.95
C LEU A 112 21.47 -2.52 -4.87
N GLN A 113 22.58 -1.85 -4.57
CA GLN A 113 23.25 -0.94 -5.50
C GLN A 113 24.47 -1.68 -6.06
N GLY A 114 24.39 -2.12 -7.31
CA GLY A 114 25.36 -3.07 -7.87
C GLY A 114 25.22 -4.45 -7.23
N ASP A 115 26.24 -4.88 -6.50
CA ASP A 115 26.30 -6.13 -5.72
C ASP A 115 26.32 -5.90 -4.19
N CYS A 116 26.18 -4.64 -3.77
CA CYS A 116 26.19 -4.22 -2.38
C CYS A 116 24.80 -3.92 -1.87
N ASP A 117 24.48 -4.38 -0.67
CA ASP A 117 23.28 -3.96 0.05
C ASP A 117 23.30 -2.44 0.28
N THR A 118 22.11 -1.85 0.35
CA THR A 118 21.86 -0.44 0.69
C THR A 118 21.32 -0.24 2.11
N GLY A 119 20.85 -1.31 2.76
CA GLY A 119 20.25 -1.31 4.11
C GLY A 119 18.74 -1.20 4.09
N TYR A 120 18.19 -1.23 2.89
CA TYR A 120 16.77 -1.29 2.64
C TYR A 120 16.38 -2.69 2.19
N VAL A 121 15.26 -3.17 2.69
CA VAL A 121 14.66 -4.42 2.24
C VAL A 121 13.26 -4.12 1.73
N VAL A 122 12.94 -4.63 0.55
CA VAL A 122 11.61 -4.53 -0.02
C VAL A 122 10.89 -5.84 0.25
N VAL A 123 9.72 -5.77 0.89
CA VAL A 123 8.84 -6.91 1.12
C VAL A 123 7.66 -6.80 0.16
N GLU A 124 7.64 -7.66 -0.85
CA GLU A 124 6.58 -7.72 -1.87
C GLU A 124 5.55 -8.79 -1.53
N HIS A 125 4.29 -8.47 -1.71
CA HIS A 125 3.14 -9.36 -1.54
C HIS A 125 2.44 -9.54 -2.87
N ARG A 126 2.19 -10.80 -3.21
CA ARG A 126 1.44 -11.15 -4.41
C ARG A 126 -0.05 -11.27 -4.11
N SER A 127 -0.87 -10.64 -4.93
CA SER A 127 -2.33 -10.82 -4.91
C SER A 127 -2.85 -11.23 -6.29
N LEU A 128 -4.09 -11.71 -6.36
CA LEU A 128 -4.70 -12.18 -7.61
C LEU A 128 -4.84 -11.10 -8.70
N ARG A 129 -4.78 -9.81 -8.35
CA ARG A 129 -5.01 -8.67 -9.26
C ARG A 129 -3.89 -7.63 -9.29
N GLY A 130 -2.79 -7.87 -8.58
CA GLY A 130 -1.69 -6.92 -8.44
C GLY A 130 -0.68 -7.38 -7.40
N SER A 131 0.38 -6.61 -7.20
CA SER A 131 1.33 -6.77 -6.11
C SER A 131 1.44 -5.47 -5.32
N SER A 132 1.80 -5.60 -4.05
CA SER A 132 2.15 -4.45 -3.22
C SER A 132 3.46 -4.73 -2.53
N GLY A 133 4.32 -3.72 -2.44
CA GLY A 133 5.57 -3.80 -1.71
C GLY A 133 5.66 -2.74 -0.62
N THR A 134 6.41 -3.05 0.42
CA THR A 134 6.80 -2.07 1.43
C THR A 134 8.31 -2.07 1.56
N VAL A 135 8.90 -0.89 1.47
CA VAL A 135 10.33 -0.67 1.62
C VAL A 135 10.60 -0.36 3.08
N TYR A 136 11.46 -1.16 3.69
CA TYR A 136 11.86 -1.01 5.08
C TYR A 136 13.32 -0.59 5.17
N ARG A 137 13.60 0.43 5.97
CA ARG A 137 14.94 0.73 6.48
C ARG A 137 15.27 -0.23 7.61
N GLN A 138 16.36 -0.97 7.50
CA GLN A 138 16.83 -1.86 8.56
C GLN A 138 17.79 -1.14 9.50
N ASP A 139 17.33 -0.90 10.73
CA ASP A 139 18.11 -0.37 11.84
C ASP A 139 18.36 -1.49 12.86
N GLY A 140 19.25 -2.42 12.52
CA GLY A 140 19.54 -3.61 13.34
C GLY A 140 18.37 -4.61 13.34
N LEU A 141 17.74 -4.83 14.50
CA LEU A 141 16.56 -5.70 14.66
C LEU A 141 15.24 -4.98 14.35
N ILE A 142 15.28 -3.67 14.12
CA ILE A 142 14.09 -2.84 13.89
C ILE A 142 14.02 -2.47 12.42
N ALA A 143 12.82 -2.54 11.84
CA ALA A 143 12.55 -2.15 10.48
C ALA A 143 11.57 -0.97 10.47
N THR A 144 11.94 0.13 9.82
CA THR A 144 11.05 1.29 9.69
C THR A 144 10.54 1.35 8.27
N SER A 145 9.21 1.41 8.08
CA SER A 145 8.64 1.60 6.74
C SER A 145 9.01 2.98 6.23
N VAL A 146 9.59 3.06 5.02
CA VAL A 146 10.05 4.33 4.42
C VAL A 146 9.42 4.62 3.07
N ALA A 147 8.93 3.59 2.36
CA ALA A 147 8.22 3.76 1.10
C ALA A 147 7.29 2.56 0.85
N ARG A 148 6.36 2.73 -0.09
CA ARG A 148 5.53 1.66 -0.63
C ARG A 148 5.74 1.55 -2.12
N THR A 149 5.50 0.36 -2.64
CA THR A 149 5.55 0.07 -4.07
C THR A 149 4.30 -0.70 -4.48
N SER A 150 3.98 -0.68 -5.75
CA SER A 150 2.87 -1.42 -6.34
C SER A 150 3.33 -2.06 -7.66
N GLY A 151 2.67 -3.14 -8.06
CA GLY A 151 2.88 -3.78 -9.34
C GLY A 151 1.57 -4.31 -9.91
N ASP A 152 1.48 -4.38 -11.22
CA ASP A 152 0.33 -4.90 -11.94
C ASP A 152 0.48 -6.41 -12.20
N ASP A 153 -0.65 -7.07 -12.45
CA ASP A 153 -0.67 -8.49 -12.87
C ASP A 153 0.14 -9.44 -11.98
N ALA A 154 0.18 -9.11 -10.69
CA ALA A 154 0.90 -9.88 -9.67
C ALA A 154 2.42 -9.97 -9.95
N TYR A 155 2.99 -8.95 -10.61
CA TYR A 155 4.41 -8.82 -10.89
C TYR A 155 5.18 -8.28 -9.67
N GLU A 156 6.25 -8.96 -9.28
CA GLU A 156 7.14 -8.64 -8.15
C GLU A 156 8.47 -8.08 -8.70
N PRO A 157 8.55 -6.77 -9.02
CA PRO A 157 9.75 -6.18 -9.63
C PRO A 157 11.02 -6.38 -8.83
N PHE A 158 10.99 -6.37 -7.49
CA PHE A 158 12.23 -6.46 -6.72
C PHE A 158 12.75 -7.89 -6.68
N ALA A 159 11.88 -8.85 -6.38
CA ALA A 159 12.19 -10.28 -6.38
C ALA A 159 12.59 -10.80 -7.77
N MET A 160 12.11 -10.16 -8.85
CA MET A 160 12.46 -10.52 -10.24
C MET A 160 13.59 -9.65 -10.82
N GLY A 161 14.19 -8.74 -10.05
CA GLY A 161 15.31 -7.91 -10.51
C GLY A 161 14.94 -6.83 -11.53
N GLY A 162 13.65 -6.50 -11.67
CA GLY A 162 13.11 -5.41 -12.49
C GLY A 162 13.21 -4.03 -11.84
N TYR A 163 14.29 -3.77 -11.10
CA TYR A 163 14.57 -2.47 -10.47
C TYR A 163 16.01 -2.03 -10.74
N ALA A 164 16.25 -0.72 -10.62
CA ALA A 164 17.57 -0.12 -10.63
C ALA A 164 17.71 0.86 -9.47
N VAL A 165 18.93 0.98 -8.95
CA VAL A 165 19.27 1.92 -7.89
C VAL A 165 20.38 2.82 -8.39
N THR A 166 20.16 4.12 -8.35
CA THR A 166 21.17 5.14 -8.57
C THR A 166 21.38 5.93 -7.30
N GLN A 167 22.58 6.48 -7.11
CA GLN A 167 22.92 7.28 -5.95
C GLN A 167 23.40 8.64 -6.39
N ALA A 168 22.80 9.69 -5.86
CA ALA A 168 23.20 11.08 -6.07
C ALA A 168 22.92 11.88 -4.80
N ASP A 169 23.83 12.80 -4.44
CA ASP A 169 23.63 13.78 -3.35
C ASP A 169 23.14 13.20 -2.02
N GLY A 170 23.71 12.05 -1.61
CA GLY A 170 23.32 11.39 -0.36
C GLY A 170 21.94 10.73 -0.38
N THR A 171 21.36 10.56 -1.57
CA THR A 171 20.05 9.92 -1.78
C THR A 171 20.19 8.73 -2.74
N LEU A 172 19.49 7.65 -2.43
CA LEU A 172 19.27 6.51 -3.32
C LEU A 172 17.96 6.72 -4.06
N SER A 173 18.04 6.85 -5.38
CA SER A 173 16.88 6.88 -6.27
C SER A 173 16.67 5.48 -6.82
N VAL A 174 15.49 4.92 -6.59
CA VAL A 174 15.12 3.57 -6.99
C VAL A 174 14.03 3.66 -8.02
N SER A 175 14.28 3.08 -9.19
CA SER A 175 13.29 2.95 -10.26
C SER A 175 12.93 1.48 -10.44
N TYR A 176 11.65 1.18 -10.66
CA TYR A 176 11.17 -0.19 -10.81
C TYR A 176 10.07 -0.32 -11.87
N ALA A 177 10.01 -1.48 -12.51
CA ALA A 177 9.00 -1.80 -13.52
C ALA A 177 7.67 -2.19 -12.84
N ILE A 178 6.56 -1.59 -13.25
CA ILE A 178 5.23 -1.93 -12.70
C ILE A 178 4.66 -3.19 -13.37
N ASN A 179 5.12 -3.49 -14.59
CA ASN A 179 4.64 -4.60 -15.41
C ASN A 179 5.80 -5.51 -15.82
N ARG A 180 5.53 -6.82 -15.97
CA ARG A 180 6.51 -7.76 -16.50
C ARG A 180 6.90 -7.33 -17.93
N PRO A 181 8.21 -7.28 -18.27
CA PRO A 181 8.65 -6.96 -19.63
C PRO A 181 8.00 -7.92 -20.63
N ASN A 182 7.39 -7.39 -21.69
CA ASN A 182 6.81 -8.18 -22.76
C ASN A 182 7.27 -7.65 -24.12
N ALA A 183 7.71 -8.54 -25.01
CA ALA A 183 8.30 -8.12 -26.29
C ALA A 183 7.32 -7.40 -27.24
N GLY A 184 6.01 -7.48 -26.98
CA GLY A 184 4.96 -6.95 -27.85
C GLY A 184 4.42 -5.55 -27.50
N SER A 185 4.52 -5.10 -26.24
CA SER A 185 4.00 -3.78 -25.81
C SER A 185 4.90 -3.03 -24.84
N ASN A 186 5.89 -3.69 -24.23
CA ASN A 186 6.83 -3.11 -23.28
C ASN A 186 8.18 -3.85 -23.33
N PRO A 187 8.98 -3.64 -24.39
CA PRO A 187 10.12 -4.49 -24.72
C PRO A 187 11.27 -4.46 -23.70
N LEU A 188 11.24 -3.55 -22.71
CA LEU A 188 12.27 -3.43 -21.67
C LEU A 188 11.74 -3.31 -20.23
N GLY A 189 10.41 -3.37 -20.01
CA GLY A 189 9.87 -3.04 -18.70
C GLY A 189 10.19 -1.59 -18.34
N THR A 190 9.57 -0.63 -19.05
CA THR A 190 9.72 0.79 -18.73
C THR A 190 9.54 1.00 -17.23
N TYR A 191 10.58 1.52 -16.57
CA TYR A 191 10.50 1.93 -15.18
C TYR A 191 9.38 2.96 -15.06
N ALA A 192 8.31 2.58 -14.37
CA ALA A 192 7.09 3.37 -14.27
C ALA A 192 6.81 3.77 -12.81
N GLY A 193 7.43 3.09 -11.85
CA GLY A 193 7.45 3.49 -10.45
C GLY A 193 8.84 3.94 -10.03
N ALA A 194 8.90 4.90 -9.13
CA ALA A 194 10.15 5.35 -8.52
C ALA A 194 9.93 5.82 -7.08
N PHE A 195 10.95 5.70 -6.24
CA PHE A 195 10.99 6.28 -4.91
C PHE A 195 12.42 6.68 -4.56
N SER A 196 12.57 7.57 -3.59
CA SER A 196 13.88 8.01 -3.11
C SER A 196 14.01 7.81 -1.61
N VAL A 197 15.16 7.30 -1.16
CA VAL A 197 15.48 7.09 0.25
C VAL A 197 16.87 7.63 0.55
N PRO A 198 17.14 8.16 1.76
CA PRO A 198 18.46 8.67 2.10
C PRO A 198 19.50 7.54 2.11
N VAL A 199 20.75 7.87 1.80
CA VAL A 199 21.88 6.95 1.99
C VAL A 199 22.11 6.82 3.50
N LEU A 200 22.24 5.58 3.97
CA LEU A 200 22.51 5.32 5.38
C LEU A 200 23.99 5.48 5.68
N GLU A 201 24.35 6.59 6.32
CA GLU A 201 25.71 6.90 6.74
C GLU A 201 26.17 6.03 7.93
N GLY A 202 27.48 5.76 8.02
CA GLY A 202 28.08 5.06 9.17
C GLY A 202 27.91 3.54 9.18
N ARG A 203 27.28 2.95 8.14
CA ARG A 203 27.20 1.49 7.97
C ARG A 203 28.31 0.96 7.07
N THR A 204 28.63 -0.32 7.23
CA THR A 204 29.50 -1.05 6.29
C THR A 204 28.60 -1.90 5.37
N PRO A 205 28.47 -1.58 4.07
CA PRO A 205 27.64 -2.36 3.16
C PRO A 205 28.20 -3.77 2.99
N GLN A 206 27.31 -4.76 2.94
CA GLN A 206 27.67 -6.14 2.59
C GLN A 206 27.55 -6.30 1.08
N CYS A 207 28.66 -6.69 0.43
CA CYS A 207 28.74 -6.86 -1.02
C CYS A 207 28.96 -8.33 -1.41
N GLY A 208 28.76 -8.66 -2.69
CA GLY A 208 28.79 -10.05 -3.17
C GLY A 208 27.52 -10.82 -2.82
N LEU A 209 26.41 -10.12 -2.59
CA LEU A 209 25.11 -10.76 -2.39
C LEU A 209 24.54 -11.17 -3.75
N ASP A 210 24.42 -12.48 -3.97
CA ASP A 210 23.62 -13.02 -5.07
C ASP A 210 22.14 -12.78 -4.76
N ALA A 211 21.59 -11.64 -5.19
CA ALA A 211 20.17 -11.64 -5.52
C ALA A 211 20.00 -12.73 -6.57
N HIS A 212 19.07 -13.68 -6.37
CA HIS A 212 18.70 -14.66 -7.40
C HIS A 212 18.14 -13.91 -8.62
N ARG A 213 19.05 -13.33 -9.42
CA ARG A 213 18.80 -12.63 -10.67
C ARG A 213 18.51 -13.73 -11.67
N GLU A 214 17.26 -13.88 -12.06
CA GLU A 214 17.01 -14.34 -13.42
C GLU A 214 17.45 -13.19 -14.33
N PRO A 215 18.51 -13.35 -15.16
CA PRO A 215 19.13 -12.24 -15.85
C PRO A 215 18.19 -11.77 -16.97
N LEU A 216 17.34 -10.80 -16.66
CA LEU A 216 16.89 -9.86 -17.67
C LEU A 216 18.09 -8.95 -17.99
N PRO A 217 18.38 -8.67 -19.28
CA PRO A 217 19.44 -7.75 -19.63
C PRO A 217 19.14 -6.40 -18.95
N SER A 218 20.05 -5.94 -18.08
CA SER A 218 19.98 -4.59 -17.54
C SER A 218 19.84 -3.63 -18.70
N PRO A 219 18.78 -2.81 -18.75
CA PRO A 219 18.75 -1.68 -19.66
C PRO A 219 19.99 -0.85 -19.37
N ALA A 220 20.61 -0.31 -20.42
CA ALA A 220 21.60 0.76 -20.24
C ALA A 220 20.98 1.82 -19.31
N PRO A 221 21.77 2.43 -18.40
CA PRO A 221 21.27 3.47 -17.51
C PRO A 221 20.51 4.46 -18.38
N ALA A 222 19.20 4.54 -18.15
CA ALA A 222 18.42 5.56 -18.80
C ALA A 222 19.02 6.87 -18.30
N THR A 223 19.62 7.65 -19.20
CA THR A 223 19.69 9.10 -19.04
C THR A 223 18.26 9.61 -19.15
N THR A 224 17.40 9.21 -18.21
CA THR A 224 16.14 9.85 -17.95
C THR A 224 16.55 11.18 -17.33
N PRO A 225 16.14 12.32 -17.91
CA PRO A 225 16.22 13.59 -17.20
C PRO A 225 15.64 13.36 -15.81
N GLU A 226 16.30 13.87 -14.78
CA GLU A 226 15.71 13.98 -13.44
C GLU A 226 14.23 14.39 -13.59
N PRO A 227 13.27 13.67 -12.98
CA PRO A 227 11.87 14.05 -13.09
C PRO A 227 11.81 15.51 -12.70
N ALA A 228 11.38 16.35 -13.65
CA ALA A 228 11.41 17.78 -13.45
C ALA A 228 10.74 18.08 -12.10
N PRO A 229 11.35 18.93 -11.26
CA PRO A 229 10.76 19.25 -9.96
C PRO A 229 9.32 19.67 -10.22
N VAL A 230 8.38 19.09 -9.46
CA VAL A 230 6.97 19.47 -9.55
C VAL A 230 6.88 20.94 -9.18
N THR A 231 6.62 21.78 -10.17
CA THR A 231 6.50 23.24 -10.01
C THR A 231 5.03 23.62 -9.97
N ALA A 232 4.71 24.77 -9.36
CA ALA A 232 3.35 25.31 -9.40
C ALA A 232 2.81 25.44 -10.83
N ALA A 233 3.67 25.83 -11.78
CA ALA A 233 3.30 25.92 -13.20
C ALA A 233 2.93 24.56 -13.81
N SER A 234 3.75 23.52 -13.59
CA SER A 234 3.45 22.17 -14.10
C SER A 234 2.16 21.58 -13.52
N VAL A 235 1.83 21.93 -12.27
CA VAL A 235 0.58 21.52 -11.62
C VAL A 235 -0.62 22.26 -12.21
N ASP A 236 -0.48 23.56 -12.45
CA ASP A 236 -1.53 24.36 -13.07
C ASP A 236 -1.82 23.89 -14.50
N ASP A 237 -0.78 23.56 -15.26
CA ASP A 237 -0.90 23.00 -16.62
C ASP A 237 -1.62 21.65 -16.60
N GLU A 238 -1.19 20.68 -15.77
CA GLU A 238 -1.84 19.36 -15.70
C GLU A 238 -3.29 19.47 -15.16
N THR A 239 -3.53 20.34 -14.17
CA THR A 239 -4.88 20.59 -13.66
C THR A 239 -5.79 21.12 -14.76
N THR A 240 -5.30 22.07 -15.56
CA THR A 240 -6.05 22.66 -16.67
C THR A 240 -6.34 21.63 -17.75
N GLU A 241 -5.35 20.82 -18.12
CA GLU A 241 -5.51 19.74 -19.11
C GLU A 241 -6.55 18.71 -18.65
N LEU A 242 -6.44 18.23 -17.41
CA LEU A 242 -7.36 17.23 -16.86
C LEU A 242 -8.79 17.75 -16.73
N VAL A 243 -8.96 18.99 -16.27
CA VAL A 243 -10.30 19.58 -16.16
C VAL A 243 -10.89 19.88 -17.53
N SER A 244 -10.10 20.39 -18.49
CA SER A 244 -10.60 20.57 -19.85
C SER A 244 -11.05 19.25 -20.46
N ALA A 245 -10.21 18.21 -20.39
CA ALA A 245 -10.57 16.89 -20.89
C ALA A 245 -11.79 16.28 -20.18
N SER A 246 -11.97 16.57 -18.89
CA SER A 246 -13.13 16.13 -18.12
C SER A 246 -14.42 16.83 -18.58
N LEU A 247 -14.37 18.15 -18.79
CA LEU A 247 -15.52 18.93 -19.24
C LEU A 247 -15.86 18.65 -20.72
N ASP A 248 -14.86 18.41 -21.57
CA ASP A 248 -15.05 18.02 -22.97
C ASP A 248 -15.68 16.62 -23.11
N ALA A 249 -15.40 15.72 -22.16
CA ALA A 249 -15.99 14.39 -22.11
C ALA A 249 -17.42 14.38 -21.53
N ALA A 250 -17.83 15.46 -20.86
CA ALA A 250 -19.14 15.55 -20.24
C ALA A 250 -20.26 15.65 -21.29
N SER A 251 -21.47 15.24 -20.90
CA SER A 251 -22.64 15.32 -21.77
C SER A 251 -23.13 16.76 -21.88
N GLY A 252 -22.94 17.37 -23.05
CA GLY A 252 -23.37 18.74 -23.33
C GLY A 252 -22.37 19.79 -22.85
N THR A 253 -22.81 21.04 -22.76
CA THR A 253 -21.94 22.13 -22.25
C THR A 253 -22.03 22.20 -20.74
N ALA A 254 -20.90 21.99 -20.06
CA ALA A 254 -20.82 22.20 -18.62
C ALA A 254 -21.04 23.67 -18.27
N VAL A 255 -22.00 23.94 -17.40
CA VAL A 255 -22.33 25.27 -16.90
C VAL A 255 -22.16 25.33 -15.40
N ASP A 256 -21.76 26.48 -14.88
CA ASP A 256 -21.66 26.73 -13.45
C ASP A 256 -23.05 26.83 -12.78
N ALA A 257 -23.08 27.06 -11.47
CA ALA A 257 -24.31 27.21 -10.70
C ALA A 257 -25.19 28.41 -11.15
N SER A 258 -24.62 29.40 -11.84
CA SER A 258 -25.34 30.54 -12.41
C SER A 258 -25.90 30.26 -13.82
N GLY A 259 -25.52 29.13 -14.41
CA GLY A 259 -25.89 28.73 -15.77
C GLY A 259 -24.95 29.27 -16.85
N ALA A 260 -23.80 29.85 -16.47
CA ALA A 260 -22.80 30.30 -17.42
C ALA A 260 -21.87 29.14 -17.83
N PRO A 261 -21.47 29.02 -19.11
CA PRO A 261 -20.47 28.03 -19.52
C PRO A 261 -19.16 28.20 -18.74
N ILE A 262 -18.55 27.08 -18.36
CA ILE A 262 -17.27 27.11 -17.65
C ILE A 262 -16.14 27.46 -18.62
N ASP A 263 -15.37 28.48 -18.28
CA ASP A 263 -14.15 28.85 -19.02
C ASP A 263 -12.95 28.08 -18.44
N THR A 264 -12.45 27.09 -19.18
CA THR A 264 -11.28 26.30 -18.80
C THR A 264 -9.97 27.09 -18.84
N ALA A 265 -9.93 28.25 -19.52
CA ALA A 265 -8.77 29.13 -19.51
C ALA A 265 -8.68 29.99 -18.24
N ALA A 266 -9.77 30.07 -17.45
CA ALA A 266 -9.88 30.90 -16.27
C ALA A 266 -10.30 30.08 -15.03
N LEU A 267 -9.73 28.89 -14.86
CA LEU A 267 -10.04 28.01 -13.73
C LEU A 267 -9.61 28.65 -12.39
N PRO A 268 -10.45 28.58 -11.34
CA PRO A 268 -10.16 29.18 -10.04
C PRO A 268 -9.19 28.33 -9.20
N ILE A 269 -7.98 28.09 -9.71
CA ILE A 269 -6.92 27.34 -9.01
C ILE A 269 -6.33 28.23 -7.90
N ARG A 270 -6.35 27.74 -6.66
CA ARG A 270 -5.88 28.47 -5.47
C ARG A 270 -4.66 27.80 -4.85
N SER A 271 -3.73 28.59 -4.34
CA SER A 271 -2.68 28.07 -3.44
C SER A 271 -3.21 28.01 -2.01
N VAL A 272 -3.05 26.85 -1.37
CA VAL A 272 -3.44 26.59 0.02
C VAL A 272 -2.22 26.06 0.77
N ALA A 273 -2.02 26.47 2.02
CA ALA A 273 -0.93 25.94 2.84
C ALA A 273 -1.13 24.45 3.14
N CYS A 274 -0.03 23.70 3.14
CA CYS A 274 -0.07 22.28 3.49
C CYS A 274 -0.37 22.09 4.99
N ALA A 275 -1.21 21.10 5.30
CA ALA A 275 -1.61 20.82 6.68
C ALA A 275 -0.47 20.18 7.50
N GLU A 276 0.36 19.35 6.84
CA GLU A 276 1.46 18.61 7.44
C GLU A 276 2.80 19.04 6.83
N GLY A 277 3.29 20.23 7.22
CA GLY A 277 4.65 20.68 6.89
C GLY A 277 4.75 21.96 6.04
N PRO A 278 5.98 22.38 5.69
CA PRO A 278 6.21 23.55 4.84
C PRO A 278 5.74 23.29 3.40
N GLY A 279 5.37 24.36 2.70
CA GLY A 279 4.95 24.32 1.30
C GLY A 279 3.51 24.73 1.05
N THR A 280 3.14 24.77 -0.22
CA THR A 280 1.78 25.06 -0.68
C THR A 280 1.29 23.99 -1.63
N ARG A 281 0.00 23.71 -1.61
CA ARG A 281 -0.67 22.88 -2.60
C ARG A 281 -1.58 23.73 -3.47
N ARG A 282 -1.75 23.33 -4.73
CA ARG A 282 -2.73 23.91 -5.64
C ARG A 282 -4.03 23.14 -5.48
N GLU A 283 -5.13 23.88 -5.32
CA GLU A 283 -6.45 23.31 -5.16
C GLU A 283 -7.45 24.02 -6.08
N LEU A 284 -8.19 23.22 -6.84
CA LEU A 284 -9.29 23.66 -7.65
C LEU A 284 -10.57 23.01 -7.12
N ARG A 285 -11.62 23.82 -6.99
CA ARG A 285 -12.98 23.35 -6.74
C ARG A 285 -13.89 23.92 -7.81
N LEU A 286 -14.66 23.04 -8.43
CA LEU A 286 -15.56 23.38 -9.52
C LEU A 286 -16.91 22.72 -9.27
N ASP A 287 -17.97 23.54 -9.29
CA ASP A 287 -19.34 23.09 -9.15
C ASP A 287 -20.05 23.35 -10.47
N PHE A 288 -20.58 22.30 -11.09
CA PHE A 288 -21.17 22.42 -12.43
C PHE A 288 -22.34 21.49 -12.68
N ARG A 289 -23.10 21.81 -13.73
CA ARG A 289 -24.19 21.00 -14.25
C ARG A 289 -23.95 20.71 -15.73
N THR A 290 -24.43 19.56 -16.16
CA THR A 290 -24.37 19.06 -17.53
C THR A 290 -25.77 18.63 -17.98
N ASP A 291 -25.93 18.21 -19.23
CA ASP A 291 -27.23 17.71 -19.72
C ASP A 291 -27.64 16.39 -19.06
N ASP A 292 -26.65 15.58 -18.67
CA ASP A 292 -26.82 14.33 -17.91
C ASP A 292 -25.64 14.15 -16.95
N ASN A 293 -25.82 14.61 -15.70
CA ASN A 293 -24.77 14.56 -14.68
C ASN A 293 -24.28 13.15 -14.39
N THR A 294 -25.18 12.15 -14.38
CA THR A 294 -24.80 10.77 -14.06
C THR A 294 -23.90 10.20 -15.15
N ARG A 295 -24.26 10.44 -16.41
CA ARG A 295 -23.43 10.03 -17.55
C ARG A 295 -22.12 10.80 -17.62
N SER A 296 -22.15 12.11 -17.42
CA SER A 296 -20.96 12.96 -17.40
C SER A 296 -19.95 12.49 -16.36
N VAL A 297 -20.38 12.18 -15.14
CA VAL A 297 -19.46 11.63 -14.12
C VAL A 297 -18.86 10.31 -14.55
N ALA A 298 -19.65 9.39 -15.11
CA ALA A 298 -19.12 8.11 -15.60
C ALA A 298 -18.09 8.29 -16.74
N ASP A 299 -18.27 9.29 -17.61
CA ASP A 299 -17.34 9.58 -18.70
C ASP A 299 -16.08 10.33 -18.22
N ILE A 300 -16.21 11.25 -17.26
CA ILE A 300 -15.08 11.90 -16.56
C ILE A 300 -14.19 10.86 -15.89
N LEU A 301 -14.79 9.90 -15.16
CA LEU A 301 -14.03 8.84 -14.49
C LEU A 301 -13.23 8.00 -15.50
N LYS A 302 -13.72 7.78 -16.72
CA LYS A 302 -12.97 7.08 -17.78
C LYS A 302 -11.77 7.89 -18.28
N ILE A 303 -11.86 9.23 -18.29
CA ILE A 303 -10.72 10.09 -18.63
C ILE A 303 -9.62 9.92 -17.59
N TRP A 304 -9.98 9.98 -16.30
CA TRP A 304 -9.02 9.81 -15.21
C TRP A 304 -8.41 8.41 -15.18
N ASP A 305 -9.23 7.38 -15.41
CA ASP A 305 -8.76 5.99 -15.53
C ASP A 305 -7.77 5.83 -16.70
N ARG A 306 -8.03 6.45 -17.85
CA ARG A 306 -7.13 6.42 -19.01
C ARG A 306 -5.86 7.22 -18.78
N ALA A 307 -5.94 8.30 -18.01
CA ALA A 307 -4.79 9.06 -17.53
C ALA A 307 -3.97 8.28 -16.49
N GLY A 308 -4.41 7.09 -16.05
CA GLY A 308 -3.64 6.20 -15.20
C GLY A 308 -3.71 6.55 -13.71
N TYR A 309 -4.76 7.26 -13.28
CA TYR A 309 -4.99 7.50 -11.85
C TYR A 309 -5.60 6.27 -11.18
N GLU A 310 -5.15 5.98 -9.97
CA GLU A 310 -5.63 4.86 -9.15
C GLU A 310 -7.04 5.13 -8.61
N LYS A 311 -7.84 4.07 -8.45
CA LYS A 311 -9.25 4.15 -8.06
C LYS A 311 -9.41 4.07 -6.55
N ASP A 312 -10.11 5.04 -5.96
CA ASP A 312 -10.60 4.98 -4.59
C ASP A 312 -12.07 5.43 -4.52
N ARG A 313 -12.75 5.10 -3.42
CA ARG A 313 -14.13 5.51 -3.18
C ARG A 313 -14.38 5.73 -1.69
N ALA A 314 -14.86 6.91 -1.32
CA ALA A 314 -15.23 7.23 0.05
C ALA A 314 -16.61 7.89 0.09
N MET A 315 -17.53 7.40 0.94
CA MET A 315 -18.79 8.08 1.28
C MET A 315 -19.51 8.77 0.09
N GLN A 316 -19.82 8.02 -0.98
CA GLN A 316 -20.52 8.50 -2.18
C GLN A 316 -19.73 9.47 -3.08
N GLU A 317 -18.43 9.56 -2.88
CA GLU A 317 -17.49 10.32 -3.70
C GLU A 317 -16.53 9.35 -4.39
N ASP A 318 -16.38 9.52 -5.70
CA ASP A 318 -15.43 8.77 -6.49
C ASP A 318 -14.11 9.54 -6.53
N ILE A 319 -13.05 8.89 -6.08
CA ILE A 319 -11.73 9.50 -5.89
C ILE A 319 -10.76 8.85 -6.86
N ARG A 320 -9.86 9.67 -7.39
CA ARG A 320 -8.71 9.25 -8.18
C ARG A 320 -7.46 9.86 -7.58
N TYR A 321 -6.40 9.08 -7.47
CA TYR A 321 -5.16 9.57 -6.88
C TYR A 321 -3.94 9.09 -7.64
N SER A 322 -2.83 9.79 -7.47
CA SER A 322 -1.53 9.44 -8.02
C SER A 322 -0.44 9.92 -7.07
N GLU A 323 0.55 9.07 -6.80
CA GLU A 323 1.71 9.43 -5.99
C GLU A 323 2.90 9.95 -6.84
N GLY A 324 2.79 9.89 -8.17
CA GLY A 324 3.87 10.21 -9.10
C GLY A 324 3.55 11.32 -10.10
N ARG A 325 2.38 11.97 -9.98
CA ARG A 325 1.94 13.04 -10.88
C ARG A 325 1.81 14.37 -10.14
N PRO A 326 2.00 15.51 -10.84
CA PRO A 326 1.76 16.84 -10.28
C PRO A 326 0.39 16.98 -9.59
N VAL A 327 -0.67 16.40 -10.16
CA VAL A 327 -1.97 16.24 -9.48
C VAL A 327 -1.98 14.96 -8.63
N GLU A 328 -2.13 15.12 -7.32
CA GLU A 328 -2.10 14.01 -6.36
C GLU A 328 -3.48 13.36 -6.20
N ARG A 329 -4.54 14.19 -6.17
CA ARG A 329 -5.89 13.72 -5.88
C ARG A 329 -6.93 14.50 -6.66
N MET A 330 -7.87 13.77 -7.24
CA MET A 330 -9.09 14.27 -7.83
C MET A 330 -10.27 13.57 -7.17
N SER A 331 -11.36 14.30 -6.99
CA SER A 331 -12.60 13.71 -6.54
C SER A 331 -13.78 14.31 -7.27
N VAL A 332 -14.77 13.46 -7.52
CA VAL A 332 -16.04 13.86 -8.10
C VAL A 332 -17.17 13.31 -7.27
N ARG A 333 -18.13 14.17 -6.97
CA ARG A 333 -19.37 13.80 -6.29
C ARG A 333 -20.53 14.31 -7.11
N GLU A 334 -21.45 13.41 -7.42
CA GLU A 334 -22.72 13.73 -8.06
C GLU A 334 -23.76 13.94 -6.95
N THR A 335 -24.33 15.15 -6.88
CA THR A 335 -25.35 15.52 -5.89
C THR A 335 -26.61 16.03 -6.58
N SER A 336 -26.89 15.58 -7.82
CA SER A 336 -28.02 16.12 -8.59
C SER A 336 -29.37 15.90 -7.91
N SER A 337 -29.47 14.88 -7.05
CA SER A 337 -30.65 14.62 -6.22
C SER A 337 -30.86 15.64 -5.08
N THR A 338 -29.82 16.40 -4.72
CA THR A 338 -29.82 17.39 -3.61
C THR A 338 -29.78 18.82 -4.14
N ASP A 339 -28.81 19.17 -4.99
CA ASP A 339 -28.59 20.54 -5.48
C ASP A 339 -28.54 20.66 -7.00
N GLY A 340 -28.64 19.54 -7.73
CA GLY A 340 -28.60 19.55 -9.20
C GLY A 340 -27.19 19.64 -9.80
N LEU A 341 -26.14 19.51 -8.98
CA LEU A 341 -24.75 19.77 -9.38
C LEU A 341 -23.86 18.52 -9.30
N VAL A 342 -22.71 18.65 -9.96
CA VAL A 342 -21.53 17.80 -9.84
C VAL A 342 -20.44 18.65 -9.18
N HIS A 343 -19.88 18.15 -8.10
CA HIS A 343 -18.76 18.76 -7.39
C HIS A 343 -17.48 18.06 -7.77
N LEU A 344 -16.55 18.80 -8.36
CA LEU A 344 -15.23 18.32 -8.73
C LEU A 344 -14.18 19.07 -7.92
N THR A 345 -13.30 18.31 -7.27
CA THR A 345 -12.15 18.84 -6.55
C THR A 345 -10.88 18.24 -7.11
N VAL A 346 -9.88 19.07 -7.37
CA VAL A 346 -8.53 18.66 -7.77
C VAL A 346 -7.54 19.28 -6.80
N SER A 347 -6.60 18.48 -6.30
CA SER A 347 -5.52 18.96 -5.44
C SER A 347 -4.19 18.32 -5.83
N SER A 348 -3.15 19.15 -5.82
CA SER A 348 -1.78 18.71 -6.01
C SER A 348 -1.17 18.17 -4.71
N ALA A 349 -0.03 17.50 -4.87
CA ALA A 349 0.90 17.27 -3.77
C ALA A 349 1.40 18.60 -3.19
N CYS A 350 1.96 18.53 -1.99
CA CYS A 350 2.62 19.67 -1.37
C CYS A 350 3.89 20.05 -2.11
N ILE A 351 3.93 21.27 -2.63
CA ILE A 351 5.07 21.84 -3.33
C ILE A 351 5.86 22.69 -2.33
N VAL A 352 7.13 22.33 -2.16
CA VAL A 352 8.09 23.11 -1.38
C VAL A 352 8.96 23.87 -2.38
N GLU A 353 8.59 25.12 -2.66
CA GLU A 353 9.41 26.06 -3.43
C GLU A 353 10.47 26.74 -2.55
#